data_AF-A0A920EIP7-F1
#
_entry.id   AF-A0A920EIP7-F1
#
_cell.length_a   1.000
_cell.length_b   1.000
_cell.length_c   1.000
_cell.angle_alpha   90.00
_cell.angle_beta   90.00
_cell.angle_gamma   90.00
#
_symmetry.space_group_name_H-M   'P 1'
#
loop_
_entity.id
_entity.type
_entity.pdbx_description
1 polymer ?
#
loop_
_entity_poly.entity_id
_entity_poly.type
_entity_poly.pdbx_seq_one_letter_code
_entity_poly.pdbx_strand_id
1 'polypeptide(L)'
;MPFNPKELGDQILDELQINGVAFETTKTFDHYDPEKKSVRLIGDRFERKSLTAISIICHEIGHAIQDHENYKPLRQRTEIIKKTSWLSRLSNTLMLFAVPGVLATGAYSLLKICVIIILISTLIGLFTHLITLEVELDASFNRAMPIIEDKIPQTYHSACRSVLRAAAFTYVAGVFANVFSFRYLWILLTRAV
;
A
#
# COMPACT_ATOMS: atom_id res chain seq x y z
N MET A 1 23.05 12.12 -9.86
CA MET A 1 23.28 11.25 -8.68
C MET A 1 24.20 10.11 -9.10
N PRO A 2 25.18 9.66 -8.30
CA PRO A 2 26.17 8.69 -8.76
C PRO A 2 25.62 7.25 -8.85
N PHE A 3 24.66 6.90 -7.99
CA PHE A 3 24.16 5.54 -7.86
C PHE A 3 23.13 5.18 -8.94
N ASN A 4 23.29 3.99 -9.51
CA ASN A 4 22.26 3.29 -10.27
C ASN A 4 21.33 2.58 -9.26
N PRO A 5 20.01 2.84 -9.27
CA PRO A 5 19.07 2.21 -8.34
C PRO A 5 19.19 0.69 -8.31
N LYS A 6 19.24 0.03 -9.47
CA LYS A 6 19.31 -1.44 -9.52
C LYS A 6 20.59 -1.98 -8.87
N GLU A 7 21.75 -1.43 -9.25
CA GLU A 7 23.06 -1.84 -8.70
C GLU A 7 23.11 -1.61 -7.18
N LEU A 8 22.58 -0.49 -6.70
CA LEU A 8 22.46 -0.21 -5.27
C LEU A 8 21.57 -1.27 -4.58
N GLY A 9 20.45 -1.64 -5.22
CA GLY A 9 19.55 -2.64 -4.67
C GLY A 9 20.16 -4.04 -4.59
N ASP A 10 20.83 -4.48 -5.66
CA ASP A 10 21.58 -5.74 -5.69
C ASP A 10 22.63 -5.75 -4.56
N GLN A 11 23.41 -4.67 -4.42
CA GLN A 11 24.42 -4.54 -3.36
C GLN A 11 23.82 -4.65 -1.95
N ILE A 12 22.69 -3.98 -1.69
CA ILE A 12 22.04 -4.01 -0.36
C ILE A 12 21.54 -5.42 -0.04
N LEU A 13 20.91 -6.11 -1.00
CA LEU A 13 20.41 -7.47 -0.78
C LEU A 13 21.55 -8.45 -0.50
N ASP A 14 22.67 -8.32 -1.22
CA ASP A 14 23.87 -9.13 -1.01
C ASP A 14 24.48 -8.88 0.38
N GLU A 15 24.61 -7.61 0.80
CA GLU A 15 25.11 -7.23 2.12
C GLU A 15 24.24 -7.77 3.27
N LEU A 16 22.92 -7.77 3.07
CA LEU A 16 21.94 -8.30 4.04
C LEU A 16 21.75 -9.82 3.93
N GLN A 17 22.44 -10.50 3.01
CA GLN A 17 22.32 -11.94 2.73
C GLN A 17 20.88 -12.37 2.36
N ILE A 18 20.10 -11.47 1.78
CA ILE A 18 18.72 -11.72 1.35
C ILE A 18 18.75 -12.27 -0.08
N ASN A 19 18.69 -13.59 -0.17
CA ASN A 19 18.77 -14.30 -1.45
C ASN A 19 17.37 -14.55 -2.07
N GLY A 20 17.34 -14.62 -3.40
CA GLY A 20 16.15 -15.01 -4.16
C GLY A 20 15.11 -13.92 -4.37
N VAL A 21 15.49 -12.64 -4.18
CA VAL A 21 14.68 -11.49 -4.55
C VAL A 21 15.02 -11.04 -5.97
N ALA A 22 14.04 -11.04 -6.87
CA ALA A 22 14.23 -10.60 -8.25
C ALA A 22 13.88 -9.11 -8.44
N PHE A 23 14.51 -8.45 -9.41
CA PHE A 23 14.13 -7.10 -9.85
C PHE A 23 13.38 -7.17 -11.19
N GLU A 24 12.14 -6.68 -11.24
CA GLU A 24 11.27 -6.76 -12.43
C GLU A 24 10.62 -5.40 -12.75
N THR A 25 10.39 -5.09 -14.02
CA THR A 25 9.63 -3.89 -14.40
C THR A 25 8.12 -4.16 -14.36
N THR A 26 7.33 -3.22 -13.85
CA THR A 26 5.86 -3.25 -13.86
C THR A 26 5.26 -2.07 -14.63
N LYS A 27 3.99 -2.20 -15.03
CA LYS A 27 3.23 -1.13 -15.72
C LYS A 27 2.30 -0.35 -14.80
N THR A 28 2.12 -0.79 -13.55
CA THR A 28 1.05 -0.31 -12.67
C THR A 28 1.56 0.63 -11.57
N PHE A 29 2.25 0.10 -10.56
CA PHE A 29 2.82 0.87 -9.45
C PHE A 29 4.04 0.14 -8.87
N ASP A 30 4.95 0.91 -8.25
CA ASP A 30 6.13 0.38 -7.57
C ASP A 30 5.70 -0.45 -6.34
N HIS A 31 6.18 -1.69 -6.20
CA HIS A 31 5.88 -2.57 -5.07
C HIS A 31 6.84 -3.77 -4.98
N TYR A 32 7.03 -4.27 -3.76
CA TYR A 32 7.52 -5.62 -3.49
C TYR A 32 6.37 -6.63 -3.52
N ASP A 33 6.56 -7.74 -4.21
CA ASP A 33 5.63 -8.88 -4.27
C ASP A 33 6.14 -10.01 -3.35
N PRO A 34 5.49 -10.25 -2.18
CA PRO A 34 5.91 -11.30 -1.25
C PRO A 34 5.67 -12.73 -1.76
N GLU A 35 4.75 -12.93 -2.72
CA GLU A 35 4.48 -14.26 -3.26
C GLU A 35 5.56 -14.67 -4.27
N LYS A 36 5.95 -13.74 -5.14
CA LYS A 36 7.01 -13.98 -6.14
C LYS A 36 8.40 -13.59 -5.69
N LYS A 37 8.52 -12.96 -4.52
CA LYS A 37 9.76 -12.38 -3.99
C LYS A 37 10.44 -11.49 -5.03
N SER A 38 9.72 -10.48 -5.49
CA SER A 38 10.23 -9.58 -6.53
C SER A 38 9.98 -8.12 -6.18
N VAL A 39 11.03 -7.30 -6.24
CA VAL A 39 10.92 -5.84 -6.24
C VAL A 39 10.52 -5.40 -7.65
N ARG A 40 9.35 -4.78 -7.78
CA ARG A 40 8.82 -4.30 -9.06
C ARG A 40 8.77 -2.79 -9.12
N LEU A 41 9.43 -2.20 -10.11
CA LEU A 41 9.41 -0.74 -10.34
C LEU A 41 8.84 -0.40 -11.73
N ILE A 42 8.19 0.75 -11.85
CA ILE A 42 7.59 1.24 -13.10
C ILE A 42 8.66 1.80 -14.03
N GLY A 43 8.53 1.47 -15.31
CA GLY A 43 9.24 2.14 -16.40
C GLY A 43 10.75 2.03 -16.27
N ASP A 44 11.45 3.16 -16.38
CA ASP A 44 12.91 3.27 -16.37
C ASP A 44 13.49 3.54 -14.97
N ARG A 45 12.69 3.39 -13.89
CA ARG A 45 13.14 3.74 -12.52
C ARG A 45 14.38 2.98 -12.07
N PHE A 46 14.59 1.75 -12.55
CA PHE A 46 15.83 1.01 -12.27
C PHE A 46 17.08 1.68 -12.83
N GLU A 47 16.95 2.40 -13.95
CA GLU A 47 18.09 3.01 -14.66
C GLU A 47 18.20 4.52 -14.38
N ARG A 48 17.11 5.13 -13.89
CA ARG A 48 17.02 6.56 -13.62
C ARG A 48 17.75 6.95 -12.33
N LYS A 49 18.95 7.52 -12.47
CA LYS A 49 19.78 8.04 -11.37
C LYS A 49 19.18 9.28 -10.67
N SER A 50 18.14 9.08 -9.88
CA SER A 50 17.38 10.12 -9.17
C SER A 50 17.17 9.77 -7.69
N LEU A 51 17.04 10.80 -6.85
CA LEU A 51 16.74 10.64 -5.42
C LEU A 51 15.42 9.89 -5.20
N THR A 52 14.43 10.15 -6.04
CA THR A 52 13.13 9.47 -5.99
C THR A 52 13.27 7.99 -6.27
N ALA A 53 13.98 7.60 -7.34
CA ALA A 53 14.18 6.19 -7.68
C ALA A 53 14.96 5.45 -6.59
N ILE A 54 15.98 6.09 -6.00
CA ILE A 54 16.76 5.51 -4.90
C ILE A 54 15.94 5.39 -3.62
N SER A 55 15.13 6.39 -3.29
CA SER A 55 14.27 6.31 -2.11
C SER A 55 13.22 5.20 -2.25
N ILE A 56 12.65 5.04 -3.44
CA ILE A 56 11.68 3.98 -3.74
C ILE A 56 12.34 2.61 -3.69
N ILE A 57 13.50 2.41 -4.31
CA ILE A 57 14.13 1.09 -4.26
C ILE A 57 14.54 0.70 -2.84
N CYS A 58 15.03 1.64 -2.03
CA CYS A 58 15.30 1.39 -0.61
C CYS A 58 14.01 1.04 0.15
N HIS A 59 12.89 1.69 -0.16
CA HIS A 59 11.58 1.37 0.41
C HIS A 59 11.13 -0.05 0.05
N GLU A 60 11.20 -0.44 -1.22
CA GLU A 60 10.82 -1.79 -1.66
C GLU A 60 11.74 -2.87 -1.10
N ILE A 61 13.03 -2.58 -0.94
CA ILE A 61 13.96 -3.46 -0.22
C ILE A 61 13.59 -3.53 1.27
N GLY A 62 13.06 -2.45 1.86
CA GLY A 62 12.46 -2.47 3.19
C GLY A 62 11.37 -3.55 3.32
N HIS A 63 10.52 -3.71 2.31
CA HIS A 63 9.54 -4.81 2.27
C HIS A 63 10.20 -6.19 2.08
N ALA A 64 11.26 -6.29 1.28
CA ALA A 64 12.02 -7.53 1.16
C ALA A 64 12.66 -7.96 2.49
N ILE A 65 13.17 -7.00 3.28
CA ILE A 65 13.68 -7.24 4.65
C ILE A 65 12.56 -7.72 5.56
N GLN A 66 11.41 -7.05 5.55
CA GLN A 66 10.24 -7.47 6.31
C GLN A 66 9.80 -8.90 5.97
N ASP A 67 9.79 -9.26 4.69
CA ASP A 67 9.43 -10.61 4.25
C ASP A 67 10.48 -11.64 4.74
N HIS A 68 11.76 -11.33 4.58
CA HIS A 68 12.87 -12.15 5.07
C HIS A 68 12.81 -12.39 6.59
N GLU A 69 12.48 -11.35 7.37
CA GLU A 69 12.32 -11.42 8.83
C GLU A 69 10.98 -12.04 9.28
N ASN A 70 10.12 -12.49 8.35
CA ASN A 70 8.77 -12.98 8.65
C ASN A 70 7.92 -11.97 9.42
N TYR A 71 8.04 -10.69 9.10
CA TYR A 71 7.34 -9.60 9.77
C TYR A 71 5.81 -9.82 9.72
N LYS A 72 5.21 -10.04 10.89
CA LYS A 72 3.80 -10.48 11.01
C LYS A 72 2.81 -9.53 10.34
N PRO A 73 2.91 -8.19 10.50
CA PRO A 73 1.98 -7.26 9.87
C PRO A 73 2.00 -7.34 8.33
N LEU A 74 3.18 -7.58 7.73
CA LEU A 74 3.30 -7.79 6.28
C LEU A 74 2.52 -9.04 5.83
N ARG A 75 2.67 -10.18 6.54
CA ARG A 75 1.93 -11.41 6.21
C ARG A 75 0.43 -11.25 6.42
N GLN A 76 0.02 -10.58 7.50
CA GLN A 76 -1.38 -10.31 7.80
C GLN A 76 -2.04 -9.46 6.71
N ARG A 77 -1.41 -8.33 6.29
CA ARG A 77 -1.99 -7.49 5.22
C ARG A 77 -2.15 -8.28 3.92
N THR A 78 -1.15 -9.08 3.54
CA THR A 78 -1.15 -9.83 2.28
C THR A 78 -2.27 -10.86 2.26
N GLU A 79 -2.44 -11.61 3.35
CA GLU A 79 -3.51 -12.59 3.50
C GLU A 79 -4.92 -11.96 3.50
N ILE A 80 -5.08 -10.83 4.18
CA ILE A 80 -6.35 -10.10 4.21
C ILE A 80 -6.71 -9.65 2.80
N ILE A 81 -5.81 -8.92 2.11
CA ILE A 81 -6.03 -8.41 0.76
C ILE A 81 -6.42 -9.54 -0.20
N LYS A 82 -5.72 -10.67 -0.15
CA LYS A 82 -6.01 -11.84 -0.99
C LYS A 82 -7.44 -12.35 -0.77
N LYS A 83 -7.83 -12.51 0.50
CA LYS A 83 -9.15 -13.06 0.89
C LYS A 83 -10.30 -12.07 0.70
N THR A 84 -10.04 -10.77 0.75
CA THR A 84 -11.09 -9.73 0.74
C THR A 84 -11.16 -8.94 -0.56
N SER A 85 -10.26 -9.18 -1.52
CA SER A 85 -10.24 -8.47 -2.82
C SER A 85 -11.57 -8.52 -3.58
N TRP A 86 -12.30 -9.65 -3.52
CA TRP A 86 -13.61 -9.80 -4.14
C TRP A 86 -14.68 -8.94 -3.46
N LEU A 87 -14.58 -8.75 -2.13
CA LEU A 87 -15.54 -7.96 -1.35
C LEU A 87 -15.43 -6.49 -1.72
N SER A 88 -14.21 -5.97 -1.90
CA SER A 88 -13.98 -4.61 -2.38
C SER A 88 -14.60 -4.37 -3.76
N ARG A 89 -14.48 -5.34 -4.68
CA ARG A 89 -15.11 -5.27 -6.01
C ARG A 89 -16.64 -5.24 -5.89
N LEU A 90 -17.21 -6.16 -5.11
CA LEU A 90 -18.65 -6.24 -4.88
C LEU A 90 -19.19 -4.95 -4.27
N SER A 91 -18.54 -4.43 -3.23
CA SER A 91 -18.92 -3.18 -2.57
C SER A 91 -18.92 -2.00 -3.53
N ASN A 92 -17.90 -1.89 -4.41
CA ASN A 92 -17.82 -0.81 -5.39
C ASN A 92 -18.94 -0.93 -6.44
N THR A 93 -19.22 -2.15 -6.93
CA THR A 93 -20.34 -2.41 -7.85
C THR A 93 -21.69 -2.07 -7.22
N LEU A 94 -21.92 -2.47 -5.96
CA LEU A 94 -23.16 -2.15 -5.24
C LEU A 94 -23.32 -0.64 -5.04
N MET A 95 -22.26 0.06 -4.65
CA MET A 95 -22.30 1.51 -4.43
C MET A 95 -22.59 2.28 -5.73
N LEU A 96 -22.01 1.85 -6.85
CA LEU A 96 -22.14 2.54 -8.13
C LEU A 96 -23.47 2.26 -8.84
N PHE A 97 -23.97 1.02 -8.80
CA PHE A 97 -25.13 0.61 -9.60
C PHE A 97 -26.36 0.28 -8.75
N ALA A 98 -26.20 -0.46 -7.66
CA ALA A 98 -27.32 -0.94 -6.87
C ALA A 98 -27.94 0.18 -6.02
N VAL A 99 -27.13 1.00 -5.36
CA VAL A 99 -27.65 2.08 -4.49
C VAL A 99 -28.50 3.10 -5.28
N PRO A 100 -28.06 3.67 -6.41
CA PRO A 100 -28.90 4.58 -7.20
C PRO A 100 -30.16 3.90 -7.76
N GLY A 101 -30.05 2.65 -8.23
CA GLY A 101 -31.19 1.90 -8.78
C GLY A 101 -32.26 1.56 -7.73
N VAL A 102 -31.84 1.21 -6.51
CA VAL A 102 -32.76 0.94 -5.41
C VAL A 102 -33.42 2.24 -4.92
N LEU A 103 -32.67 3.36 -4.88
CA LEU A 103 -33.24 4.66 -4.56
C LEU A 103 -34.29 5.10 -5.58
N ALA A 104 -34.07 4.84 -6.87
CA ALA A 104 -35.03 5.17 -7.93
C ALA A 104 -36.32 4.33 -7.89
N THR A 105 -36.25 3.11 -7.37
CA THR A 105 -37.40 2.18 -7.31
C THR A 105 -38.16 2.20 -5.98
N GLY A 106 -37.63 2.87 -4.95
CA GLY A 106 -38.26 2.97 -3.62
C GLY A 106 -38.21 1.67 -2.81
N ALA A 107 -37.40 0.68 -3.22
CA ALA A 107 -37.30 -0.63 -2.57
C ALA A 107 -36.39 -0.59 -1.32
N TYR A 108 -36.81 0.13 -0.28
CA TYR A 108 -36.00 0.41 0.92
C TYR A 108 -35.44 -0.84 1.64
N SER A 109 -36.12 -1.99 1.57
CA SER A 109 -35.62 -3.25 2.14
C SER A 109 -34.33 -3.75 1.46
N LEU A 110 -34.22 -3.59 0.13
CA LEU A 110 -33.00 -3.94 -0.62
C LEU A 110 -31.86 -2.95 -0.33
N LEU A 111 -32.21 -1.69 -0.07
CA LEU A 111 -31.24 -0.66 0.29
C LEU A 111 -30.51 -1.02 1.58
N LYS A 112 -31.26 -1.47 2.60
CA LYS A 112 -30.70 -1.89 3.90
C LYS A 112 -29.65 -3.01 3.73
N ILE A 113 -29.97 -4.02 2.92
CA ILE A 113 -29.03 -5.13 2.63
C ILE A 113 -27.77 -4.61 1.94
N CYS A 114 -27.92 -3.78 0.91
CA CYS A 114 -26.79 -3.19 0.19
C CYS A 114 -25.88 -2.39 1.12
N VAL A 115 -26.46 -1.55 1.98
CA VAL A 115 -25.67 -0.70 2.88
C VAL A 115 -24.98 -1.52 3.96
N ILE A 116 -25.58 -2.59 4.48
CA ILE A 116 -24.90 -3.51 5.42
C ILE A 116 -23.66 -4.15 4.78
N ILE A 117 -23.78 -4.63 3.54
CA ILE A 117 -22.65 -5.24 2.82
C ILE A 117 -21.53 -4.21 2.61
N ILE A 118 -21.88 -3.00 2.19
CA ILE A 118 -20.91 -1.92 2.00
C ILE A 118 -20.25 -1.54 3.34
N LEU A 119 -21.03 -1.45 4.43
CA LEU A 119 -20.51 -1.14 5.76
C LEU A 119 -19.46 -2.16 6.25
N ILE A 120 -19.75 -3.45 6.08
CA ILE A 120 -18.82 -4.53 6.42
C ILE A 120 -17.54 -4.40 5.57
N SER A 121 -17.69 -4.15 4.27
CA SER A 121 -16.55 -3.95 3.38
C SER A 121 -15.71 -2.73 3.79
N THR A 122 -16.33 -1.61 4.16
CA THR A 122 -15.62 -0.41 4.64
C THR A 122 -14.88 -0.65 5.96
N LEU A 123 -15.48 -1.40 6.90
CA LEU A 123 -14.82 -1.77 8.15
C LEU A 123 -13.58 -2.63 7.91
N ILE A 124 -13.71 -3.68 7.09
CA ILE A 124 -12.58 -4.53 6.70
C ILE A 124 -11.50 -3.70 6.01
N GLY A 125 -11.88 -2.80 5.11
CA GLY A 125 -10.98 -1.85 4.46
C GLY A 125 -10.21 -1.00 5.47
N LEU A 126 -10.91 -0.39 6.43
CA LEU A 126 -10.30 0.42 7.49
C LEU A 126 -9.24 -0.36 8.28
N PHE A 127 -9.55 -1.57 8.74
CA PHE A 127 -8.59 -2.42 9.45
C PHE A 127 -7.38 -2.78 8.58
N THR A 128 -7.61 -3.09 7.30
CA THR A 128 -6.54 -3.39 6.35
C THR A 128 -5.61 -2.19 6.16
N HIS A 129 -6.15 -0.98 6.02
CA HIS A 129 -5.35 0.24 5.87
C HIS A 129 -4.53 0.58 7.11
N LEU A 130 -5.03 0.30 8.31
CA LEU A 130 -4.26 0.50 9.55
C LEU A 130 -3.05 -0.44 9.64
N ILE A 131 -3.24 -1.74 9.35
CA ILE A 131 -2.14 -2.71 9.31
C ILE A 131 -1.15 -2.32 8.21
N THR A 132 -1.66 -1.96 7.02
CA THR A 132 -0.79 -1.52 5.92
C THR A 132 0.00 -0.28 6.32
N LEU A 133 -0.60 0.71 6.97
CA LEU A 133 0.12 1.91 7.41
C LEU A 133 1.30 1.59 8.33
N GLU A 134 1.14 0.65 9.27
CA GLU A 134 2.26 0.18 10.11
C GLU A 134 3.39 -0.41 9.26
N VAL A 135 3.05 -1.28 8.31
CA VAL A 135 4.03 -1.93 7.41
C VAL A 135 4.79 -0.91 6.56
N GLU A 136 4.09 0.09 6.02
CA GLU A 136 4.65 1.12 5.15
C GLU A 136 5.55 2.10 5.91
N LEU A 137 5.19 2.44 7.15
CA LEU A 137 6.01 3.26 8.04
C LEU A 137 7.28 2.52 8.45
N ASP A 138 7.18 1.23 8.78
CA ASP A 138 8.35 0.41 9.12
C ASP A 138 9.29 0.28 7.91
N ALA A 139 8.76 -0.09 6.74
CA ALA A 139 9.55 -0.20 5.52
C ALA A 139 10.25 1.12 5.17
N SER A 140 9.55 2.25 5.31
CA SER A 140 10.09 3.58 5.01
C SER A 140 11.14 4.05 6.01
N PHE A 141 10.85 4.02 7.31
CA PHE A 141 11.66 4.72 8.31
C PHE A 141 12.54 3.82 9.15
N ASN A 142 12.14 2.58 9.40
CA ASN A 142 12.93 1.65 10.19
C ASN A 142 13.86 0.79 9.33
N ARG A 143 13.54 0.62 8.03
CA ARG A 143 14.34 -0.20 7.11
C ARG A 143 15.04 0.64 6.04
N ALA A 144 14.30 1.41 5.24
CA ALA A 144 14.88 2.18 4.14
C ALA A 144 15.72 3.36 4.59
N MET A 145 15.29 4.11 5.62
CA MET A 145 16.04 5.29 6.08
C MET A 145 17.44 4.95 6.61
N PRO A 146 17.66 3.92 7.45
CA PRO A 146 19.01 3.51 7.84
C PRO A 146 19.90 3.15 6.65
N ILE A 147 19.37 2.46 5.65
CA ILE A 147 20.09 2.13 4.41
C ILE A 147 20.50 3.42 3.67
N ILE A 148 19.60 4.39 3.58
CA ILE A 148 19.88 5.69 2.96
C ILE A 148 20.94 6.46 3.77
N GLU A 149 20.88 6.41 5.10
CA GLU A 149 21.82 7.10 5.98
C GLU A 149 23.24 6.53 5.86
N ASP A 150 23.37 5.21 5.63
CA ASP A 150 24.65 4.52 5.40
C ASP A 150 25.21 4.73 3.97
N LYS A 151 24.37 4.57 2.94
CA LYS A 151 24.83 4.50 1.54
C LYS A 151 24.86 5.84 0.81
N ILE A 152 24.03 6.80 1.21
CA ILE A 152 23.82 8.04 0.48
C ILE A 152 24.45 9.22 1.23
N PRO A 153 25.08 10.20 0.54
CA PRO A 153 25.61 11.39 1.19
C PRO A 153 24.57 12.15 2.01
N GLN A 154 24.99 12.64 3.18
CA GLN A 154 24.13 13.33 4.15
C GLN A 154 23.34 14.52 3.58
N THR A 155 23.90 15.20 2.57
CA THR A 155 23.25 16.31 1.88
C THR A 155 21.92 15.94 1.21
N TYR A 156 21.69 14.66 0.94
CA TYR A 156 20.49 14.17 0.27
C TYR A 156 19.46 13.53 1.21
N HIS A 157 19.81 13.27 2.47
CA HIS A 157 18.95 12.56 3.42
C HIS A 157 17.59 13.24 3.61
N SER A 158 17.56 14.57 3.69
CA SER A 158 16.32 15.33 3.84
C SER A 158 15.37 15.13 2.64
N ALA A 159 15.91 15.11 1.42
CA ALA A 159 15.12 14.88 0.22
C ALA A 159 14.57 13.45 0.16
N CYS A 160 15.40 12.45 0.46
CA CYS A 160 14.96 11.06 0.53
C CYS A 160 13.88 10.84 1.60
N ARG A 161 14.08 11.41 2.80
CA ARG A 161 13.09 11.38 3.89
C ARG A 161 11.77 12.04 3.48
N SER A 162 11.80 13.10 2.68
CA SER A 162 10.61 13.74 2.13
C SER A 162 9.84 12.81 1.18
N VAL A 163 10.55 12.12 0.28
CA VAL A 163 9.93 11.12 -0.63
C VAL A 163 9.27 9.99 0.15
N LEU A 164 9.98 9.43 1.14
CA LEU A 164 9.46 8.36 2.01
C LEU A 164 8.24 8.82 2.83
N ARG A 165 8.26 10.06 3.35
CA ARG A 165 7.10 10.66 4.02
C ARG A 165 5.92 10.81 3.08
N ALA A 166 6.15 11.29 1.86
CA ALA A 166 5.09 11.45 0.88
C ALA A 166 4.41 10.10 0.59
N ALA A 167 5.18 9.02 0.42
CA ALA A 167 4.65 7.66 0.27
C ALA A 167 3.81 7.24 1.48
N ALA A 168 4.34 7.36 2.70
CA ALA A 168 3.61 7.01 3.93
C ALA A 168 2.30 7.80 4.11
N PHE A 169 2.29 9.10 3.78
CA PHE A 169 1.09 9.93 3.89
C PHE A 169 -0.02 9.55 2.91
N THR A 170 0.28 8.87 1.80
CA THR A 170 -0.78 8.35 0.91
C THR A 170 -1.66 7.32 1.62
N TYR A 171 -1.07 6.48 2.48
CA TYR A 171 -1.81 5.51 3.29
C TYR A 171 -2.60 6.18 4.41
N VAL A 172 -2.03 7.22 5.04
CA VAL A 172 -2.76 8.05 6.02
C VAL A 172 -4.00 8.68 5.38
N ALA A 173 -3.87 9.24 4.18
CA ALA A 173 -4.99 9.79 3.44
C ALA A 173 -6.06 8.72 3.12
N GLY A 174 -5.64 7.50 2.77
CA GLY A 174 -6.54 6.36 2.57
C GLY A 174 -7.33 5.97 3.81
N VAL A 175 -6.71 6.00 5.00
CA VAL A 175 -7.40 5.79 6.29
C VAL A 175 -8.49 6.86 6.49
N PHE A 176 -8.17 8.13 6.28
CA PHE A 176 -9.17 9.22 6.41
C PHE A 176 -10.32 9.09 5.41
N ALA A 177 -10.03 8.73 4.15
CA ALA A 177 -11.06 8.50 3.14
C ALA A 177 -12.05 7.40 3.56
N ASN A 178 -11.56 6.31 4.15
CA ASN A 178 -12.44 5.25 4.69
C ASN A 178 -13.26 5.73 5.89
N VAL A 179 -12.69 6.52 6.80
CA VAL A 179 -13.44 7.09 7.93
C VAL A 179 -14.59 7.98 7.45
N PHE A 180 -14.35 8.82 6.45
CA PHE A 180 -15.41 9.65 5.86
C PHE A 180 -16.47 8.83 5.15
N SER A 181 -16.06 7.78 4.43
CA SER A 181 -16.97 6.86 3.75
C SER A 181 -17.88 6.15 4.76
N PHE A 182 -17.32 5.67 5.87
CA PHE A 182 -18.05 5.06 6.97
C PHE A 182 -19.10 6.03 7.56
N ARG A 183 -18.69 7.29 7.84
CA ARG A 183 -19.61 8.31 8.37
C ARG A 183 -20.76 8.60 7.41
N TYR A 184 -20.48 8.67 6.11
CA TYR A 184 -21.51 8.89 5.09
C TYR A 184 -22.51 7.73 5.04
N LEU A 185 -22.03 6.49 5.02
CA LEU A 185 -22.86 5.28 5.01
C LEU A 185 -23.73 5.17 6.27
N TRP A 186 -23.17 5.53 7.43
CA TRP A 186 -23.92 5.55 8.69
C TRP A 186 -25.11 6.52 8.64
N ILE A 187 -24.90 7.73 8.10
CA ILE A 187 -25.99 8.71 7.94
C ILE A 187 -27.08 8.17 7.00
N LEU A 188 -26.70 7.52 5.90
CA LEU A 188 -27.67 6.90 4.99
C LEU A 188 -28.48 5.80 5.66
N LEU A 189 -27.87 4.96 6.50
CA LEU A 189 -28.59 3.96 7.29
C LEU A 189 -29.64 4.61 8.20
N THR A 190 -29.26 5.67 8.92
CA THR A 190 -30.18 6.36 9.84
C THR A 190 -31.34 7.09 9.16
N ARG A 191 -31.22 7.39 7.85
CA ARG A 191 -32.30 8.00 7.06
C ARG A 191 -33.20 6.98 6.34
N ALA A 192 -32.77 5.72 6.28
CA ALA A 192 -33.49 4.61 5.64
C ALA A 192 -34.26 3.73 6.64
N VAL A 193 -34.21 4.07 7.93
CA VAL A 193 -35.02 3.52 9.04
C VAL A 193 -36.09 4.54 9.38
#